data_AF-A0AAW4UAJ2-F1
#
_entry.id   AF-A0AAW4UAJ2-F1
#
_cell.length_a   1.000
_cell.length_b   1.000
_cell.length_c   1.000
_cell.angle_alpha   90.00
_cell.angle_beta   90.00
_cell.angle_gamma   90.00
#
_symmetry.space_group_name_H-M   'P 1'
#
loop_
_entity.id
_entity.type
_entity.pdbx_description
1 polymer ?
#
loop_
_entity_poly.entity_id
_entity_poly.type
_entity_poly.pdbx_seq_one_letter_code
_entity_poly.pdbx_strand_id
1 'polypeptide(L)'
;MYPTFKTDNPVRLIELFAGVGSQAMALRNLGVPFEHYLMSEWEMHATASYKAIHMADDDTDYSAEMSSEDVIQALTQLGISVDGKKPLTEEQIRSHSYSDAWRRECYNNIKATHNLVNICSMRGGDLAITNTDRYTYLMTYSFP
;
A
#
# COMPACT_ATOMS: atom_id res chain seq x y z
N MET A 1 -8.17 24.77 -22.17
CA MET A 1 -8.39 24.60 -20.72
C MET A 1 -9.32 23.41 -20.57
N TYR A 2 -8.94 22.39 -19.81
CA TYR A 2 -9.80 21.23 -19.58
C TYR A 2 -11.00 21.63 -18.71
N PRO A 3 -12.17 20.99 -18.86
CA PRO A 3 -13.29 21.23 -17.97
C PRO A 3 -12.91 20.90 -16.53
N THR A 4 -13.43 21.67 -15.57
CA THR A 4 -13.27 21.37 -14.15
C THR A 4 -13.93 20.04 -13.84
N PHE A 5 -13.16 19.08 -13.34
CA PHE A 5 -13.69 17.82 -12.83
C PHE A 5 -14.52 18.07 -11.57
N LYS A 6 -15.69 17.44 -11.48
CA LYS A 6 -16.58 17.46 -10.31
C LYS A 6 -17.13 16.06 -10.10
N THR A 7 -17.27 15.66 -8.84
CA THR A 7 -17.95 14.42 -8.47
C THR A 7 -18.78 14.65 -7.22
N ASP A 8 -19.97 14.04 -7.21
CA ASP A 8 -20.85 13.97 -6.04
C ASP A 8 -20.74 12.61 -5.33
N ASN A 9 -20.05 11.64 -5.95
CA ASN A 9 -19.85 10.31 -5.40
C ASN A 9 -18.64 10.30 -4.44
N PRO A 10 -18.68 9.48 -3.36
CA PRO A 10 -17.52 9.26 -2.51
C PRO A 10 -16.29 8.86 -3.32
N VAL A 11 -15.14 9.47 -2.98
CA VAL A 11 -13.87 9.23 -3.67
C VAL A 11 -13.16 8.04 -3.04
N ARG A 12 -12.70 7.11 -3.87
CA ARG A 12 -11.78 6.02 -3.53
C ARG A 12 -10.44 6.30 -4.17
N LEU A 13 -9.42 6.52 -3.35
CA LEU A 13 -8.07 6.82 -3.81
C LEU A 13 -7.30 5.52 -4.04
N ILE A 14 -6.73 5.39 -5.25
CA ILE A 14 -5.77 4.34 -5.61
C ILE A 14 -4.43 4.99 -5.90
N GLU A 15 -3.40 4.68 -5.11
CA GLU A 15 -2.05 5.26 -5.25
C GLU A 15 -1.05 4.23 -5.80
N LEU A 16 -0.73 4.31 -7.09
CA LEU A 16 0.35 3.52 -7.70
C LEU A 16 1.67 4.29 -7.58
N PHE A 17 2.72 3.62 -7.08
CA PHE A 17 3.98 4.26 -6.65
C PHE A 17 3.72 5.29 -5.55
N ALA A 18 3.04 4.85 -4.50
CA ALA A 18 2.51 5.74 -3.47
C ALA A 18 3.60 6.49 -2.68
N GLY A 19 4.79 5.89 -2.53
CA GLY A 19 5.79 6.39 -1.59
C GLY A 19 5.18 6.57 -0.21
N VAL A 20 5.24 7.80 0.31
CA VAL A 20 4.67 8.17 1.62
C VAL A 20 3.24 8.74 1.54
N GLY A 21 2.59 8.68 0.38
CA GLY A 21 1.20 9.10 0.18
C GLY A 21 1.01 10.61 0.08
N SER A 22 1.81 11.26 -0.77
CA SER A 22 1.69 12.71 -1.01
C SER A 22 0.34 13.11 -1.64
N GLN A 23 -0.27 12.19 -2.37
CA GLN A 23 -1.53 12.35 -3.06
C GLN A 23 -2.67 12.31 -2.03
N ALA A 24 -2.66 11.33 -1.13
CA ALA A 24 -3.53 11.31 0.04
C ALA A 24 -3.36 12.57 0.92
N MET A 25 -2.12 12.99 1.21
CA MET A 25 -1.87 14.23 1.97
C MET A 25 -2.46 15.46 1.27
N ALA A 26 -2.38 15.55 -0.05
CA ALA A 26 -2.94 16.66 -0.81
C ALA A 26 -4.47 16.70 -0.70
N LEU A 27 -5.16 15.57 -0.87
CA LEU A 27 -6.61 15.48 -0.70
C LEU A 27 -7.05 15.86 0.71
N ARG A 28 -6.34 15.35 1.73
CA ARG A 28 -6.56 15.70 3.15
C ARG A 28 -6.43 17.21 3.36
N ASN A 29 -5.35 17.82 2.88
CA ASN A 29 -5.10 19.26 3.06
C ASN A 29 -6.14 20.12 2.31
N LEU A 30 -6.70 19.62 1.21
CA LEU A 30 -7.80 20.26 0.48
C LEU A 30 -9.17 20.05 1.16
N GLY A 31 -9.26 19.22 2.20
CA GLY A 31 -10.52 18.88 2.85
C GLY A 31 -11.44 18.03 1.99
N VAL A 32 -10.90 17.34 0.98
CA VAL A 32 -11.68 16.41 0.14
C VAL A 32 -11.90 15.13 0.96
N PRO A 33 -13.14 14.66 1.16
CA PRO A 33 -13.39 13.36 1.77
C PRO A 33 -13.04 12.25 0.79
N PHE A 34 -12.22 11.30 1.21
CA PHE A 34 -11.87 10.12 0.42
C PHE A 34 -11.61 8.90 1.29
N GLU A 35 -11.68 7.72 0.68
CA GLU A 35 -11.29 6.44 1.24
C GLU A 35 -9.89 6.08 0.74
N HIS A 36 -9.00 5.66 1.64
CA HIS A 36 -7.73 5.01 1.30
C HIS A 36 -8.04 3.60 0.76
N TYR A 37 -8.34 3.52 -0.52
CA TYR A 37 -8.89 2.30 -1.10
C TYR A 37 -7.81 1.26 -1.34
N LEU A 38 -6.80 1.59 -2.15
CA LEU A 38 -5.67 0.70 -2.45
C LEU A 38 -4.40 1.50 -2.69
N MET A 39 -3.24 0.88 -2.47
CA MET A 39 -1.97 1.44 -2.92
C MET A 39 -1.05 0.36 -3.49
N SER A 40 0.00 0.76 -4.20
CA SER A 40 1.13 -0.10 -4.56
C SER A 40 2.42 0.65 -4.26
N GLU A 41 3.13 0.17 -3.26
CA GLU A 41 4.49 0.58 -2.90
C GLU A 41 5.25 -0.66 -2.43
N TRP A 42 6.37 -0.94 -3.07
CA TRP A 42 7.17 -2.12 -2.74
C TRP A 42 8.29 -1.83 -1.75
N GLU A 43 8.63 -0.56 -1.51
CA GLU A 43 9.67 -0.18 -0.55
C GLU A 43 9.10 -0.10 0.87
N MET A 44 9.67 -0.88 1.78
CA MET A 44 9.10 -1.10 3.12
C MET A 44 9.26 0.10 4.06
N HIS A 45 10.29 0.95 3.90
CA HIS A 45 10.41 2.17 4.70
C HIS A 45 9.37 3.23 4.30
N ALA A 46 9.09 3.36 3.00
CA ALA A 46 8.02 4.19 2.47
C ALA A 46 6.66 3.68 2.94
N THR A 47 6.42 2.36 2.88
CA THR A 47 5.19 1.73 3.36
C THR A 47 4.98 1.95 4.87
N ALA A 48 6.03 1.80 5.69
CA ALA A 48 5.97 2.07 7.13
C ALA A 48 5.65 3.55 7.40
N SER A 49 6.28 4.46 6.65
CA SER A 49 6.01 5.90 6.74
C SER A 49 4.58 6.25 6.33
N TYR A 50 4.07 5.62 5.26
CA TYR A 50 2.69 5.78 4.82
C TYR A 50 1.73 5.35 5.93
N LYS A 51 1.92 4.14 6.51
CA LYS A 51 1.10 3.65 7.63
C LYS A 51 1.08 4.65 8.77
N ALA A 52 2.25 5.14 9.19
CA ALA A 52 2.37 6.08 10.30
C ALA A 52 1.65 7.43 10.04
N ILE A 53 1.58 7.89 8.80
CA ILE A 53 0.95 9.17 8.43
C ILE A 53 -0.57 9.02 8.27
N HIS A 54 -1.01 7.94 7.62
CA HIS A 54 -2.38 7.82 7.10
C HIS A 54 -3.23 6.79 7.85
N MET A 55 -2.61 5.81 8.49
CA MET A 55 -3.25 4.71 9.22
C MET A 55 -2.76 4.69 10.69
N ALA A 56 -2.57 5.88 11.27
CA ALA A 56 -2.00 6.04 12.61
C ALA A 56 -2.83 5.35 13.69
N ASP A 57 -4.16 5.33 13.53
CA ASP A 57 -5.11 4.75 14.48
C ASP A 57 -5.32 3.23 14.30
N ASP A 58 -4.68 2.61 13.30
CA ASP A 58 -4.77 1.17 13.08
C ASP A 58 -3.64 0.44 13.82
N ASP A 59 -3.98 -0.14 14.97
CA ASP A 59 -3.08 -0.93 15.82
C ASP A 59 -3.30 -2.45 15.68
N THR A 60 -3.98 -2.89 14.62
CA THR A 60 -4.30 -4.30 14.40
C THR A 60 -3.05 -5.11 14.08
N ASP A 61 -2.80 -6.19 14.83
CA ASP A 61 -1.79 -7.19 14.46
C ASP A 61 -2.39 -8.23 13.51
N TYR A 62 -2.34 -7.94 12.21
CA TYR A 62 -2.77 -8.85 11.15
C TYR A 62 -1.96 -10.15 11.08
N SER A 63 -0.78 -10.18 11.71
CA SER A 63 0.09 -11.35 11.74
C SER A 63 -0.10 -12.23 12.98
N ALA A 64 -0.98 -11.85 13.92
CA ALA A 64 -1.09 -12.47 15.25
C ALA A 64 -1.27 -13.99 15.22
N GLU A 65 -2.03 -14.50 14.25
CA GLU A 65 -2.29 -15.94 14.09
C GLU A 65 -1.34 -16.63 13.09
N MET A 66 -0.43 -15.88 12.46
CA MET A 66 0.51 -16.41 11.47
C MET A 66 1.77 -16.95 12.14
N SER A 67 2.26 -18.08 11.63
CA SER A 67 3.61 -18.54 11.97
C SER A 67 4.67 -17.62 11.32
N SER A 68 5.88 -17.61 11.87
CA SER A 68 7.00 -16.90 11.25
C SER A 68 7.25 -17.36 9.80
N GLU A 69 7.01 -18.63 9.52
CA GLU A 69 7.15 -19.19 8.17
C GLU A 69 6.11 -18.60 7.21
N ASP A 70 4.85 -18.52 7.62
CA ASP A 70 3.78 -17.96 6.79
C ASP A 70 4.04 -16.49 6.46
N VAL A 71 4.57 -15.72 7.43
CA VAL A 71 4.94 -14.30 7.21
C VAL A 71 6.06 -14.20 6.17
N ILE A 72 7.10 -15.03 6.28
CA ILE A 72 8.22 -15.04 5.31
C ILE A 72 7.72 -15.37 3.90
N GLN A 73 6.87 -16.39 3.76
CA GLN A 73 6.33 -16.78 2.46
C GLN A 73 5.45 -15.68 1.87
N ALA A 74 4.60 -15.04 2.69
CA ALA A 74 3.77 -13.93 2.25
C ALA A 74 4.60 -12.76 1.71
N LEU A 75 5.62 -12.32 2.46
CA LEU A 75 6.50 -11.21 2.03
C LEU A 75 7.30 -11.56 0.78
N THR A 76 7.76 -12.81 0.67
CA THR A 76 8.47 -13.31 -0.51
C THR A 76 7.57 -13.28 -1.74
N GLN A 77 6.33 -13.78 -1.62
CA GLN A 77 5.36 -13.79 -2.71
C GLN A 77 4.96 -12.37 -3.15
N LEU A 78 4.85 -11.44 -2.20
CA LEU A 78 4.54 -10.03 -2.47
C LEU A 78 5.70 -9.29 -3.17
N GLY A 79 6.94 -9.78 -3.08
CA GLY A 79 8.09 -9.20 -3.75
C GLY A 79 8.50 -7.83 -3.19
N ILE A 80 8.57 -7.72 -1.87
CA ILE A 80 8.97 -6.49 -1.16
C ILE A 80 10.42 -6.06 -1.47
N SER A 81 10.72 -4.79 -1.26
CA SER A 81 12.04 -4.17 -1.39
C SER A 81 12.35 -3.30 -0.16
N VAL A 82 13.64 -3.03 0.07
CA VAL A 82 14.13 -2.07 1.09
C VAL A 82 14.96 -0.94 0.47
N ASP A 83 15.29 -1.04 -0.82
CA ASP A 83 16.06 -0.03 -1.55
C ASP A 83 15.26 0.61 -2.69
N GLY A 84 14.02 0.16 -2.90
CA GLY A 84 13.13 0.60 -3.96
C GLY A 84 13.62 0.23 -5.36
N LYS A 85 14.60 -0.66 -5.48
CA LYS A 85 15.27 -1.01 -6.75
C LYS A 85 15.21 -2.50 -7.06
N LYS A 86 15.36 -3.35 -6.04
CA LYS A 86 15.37 -4.82 -6.21
C LYS A 86 14.46 -5.48 -5.18
N PRO A 87 13.76 -6.55 -5.55
CA PRO A 87 13.03 -7.36 -4.58
C PRO A 87 14.03 -8.09 -3.67
N LEU A 88 13.67 -8.25 -2.40
CA LEU A 88 14.38 -9.14 -1.50
C LEU A 88 14.16 -10.59 -1.92
N THR A 89 15.20 -11.41 -1.83
CA THR A 89 15.09 -12.86 -1.95
C THR A 89 14.55 -13.48 -0.66
N GLU A 90 13.98 -14.67 -0.74
CA GLU A 90 13.55 -15.43 0.44
C GLU A 90 14.69 -15.65 1.43
N GLU A 91 15.89 -15.96 0.94
CA GLU A 91 17.10 -16.11 1.76
C GLU A 91 17.43 -14.83 2.54
N GLN A 92 17.33 -13.67 1.88
CA GLN A 92 17.53 -12.39 2.53
C GLN A 92 16.48 -12.18 3.61
N ILE A 93 15.18 -12.37 3.32
CA ILE A 93 14.07 -12.21 4.26
C ILE A 93 14.24 -13.12 5.50
N ARG A 94 14.71 -14.36 5.29
CA ARG A 94 14.98 -15.32 6.38
C ARG A 94 16.17 -14.95 7.24
N SER A 95 17.14 -14.22 6.70
CA SER A 95 18.42 -13.92 7.36
C SER A 95 18.24 -13.11 8.65
N HIS A 96 19.28 -13.09 9.48
CA HIS A 96 19.31 -12.31 10.72
C HIS A 96 19.28 -10.79 10.51
N SER A 97 19.55 -10.31 9.28
CA SER A 97 19.44 -8.89 8.93
C SER A 97 18.02 -8.37 9.08
N TYR A 98 17.02 -9.25 8.95
CA TYR A 98 15.60 -8.93 9.09
C TYR A 98 15.01 -9.79 10.18
N SER A 99 14.79 -9.23 11.37
CA SER A 99 14.20 -9.95 12.50
C SER A 99 12.76 -10.39 12.21
N ASP A 100 12.25 -11.37 12.97
CA ASP A 100 10.83 -11.77 12.87
C ASP A 100 9.89 -10.58 13.15
N ALA A 101 10.22 -9.76 14.15
CA ALA A 101 9.48 -8.54 14.46
C ALA A 101 9.40 -7.58 13.28
N TRP A 102 10.51 -7.36 12.57
CA TRP A 102 10.53 -6.50 11.38
C TRP A 102 9.69 -7.08 10.23
N ARG A 103 9.73 -8.40 10.03
CA ARG A 103 8.91 -9.08 9.00
C ARG A 103 7.42 -8.91 9.31
N ARG A 104 7.03 -9.09 10.57
CA ARG A 104 5.65 -8.88 11.03
C ARG A 104 5.22 -7.42 10.90
N GLU A 105 6.11 -6.47 11.22
CA GLU A 105 5.87 -5.05 10.99
C GLU A 105 5.62 -4.75 9.51
N CYS A 106 6.46 -5.26 8.60
CA CYS A 106 6.26 -5.11 7.16
C CYS A 106 4.90 -5.67 6.73
N TYR A 107 4.57 -6.88 7.17
CA TYR A 107 3.29 -7.51 6.85
C TYR A 107 2.11 -6.68 7.36
N ASN A 108 2.12 -6.26 8.62
CA ASN A 108 1.07 -5.46 9.22
C ASN A 108 0.92 -4.10 8.51
N ASN A 109 2.02 -3.43 8.18
CA ASN A 109 1.99 -2.19 7.42
C ASN A 109 1.37 -2.38 6.03
N ILE A 110 1.70 -3.47 5.33
CA ILE A 110 1.10 -3.80 4.02
C ILE A 110 -0.41 -4.00 4.16
N LYS A 111 -0.87 -4.72 5.19
CA LYS A 111 -2.30 -5.02 5.39
C LYS A 111 -3.08 -3.77 5.80
N ALA A 112 -2.58 -3.01 6.77
CA ALA A 112 -3.19 -1.78 7.25
C ALA A 112 -3.34 -0.74 6.13
N THR A 113 -2.40 -0.69 5.18
CA THR A 113 -2.42 0.29 4.08
C THR A 113 -3.12 -0.19 2.81
N HIS A 114 -3.72 -1.39 2.81
CA HIS A 114 -4.30 -2.01 1.61
C HIS A 114 -3.31 -2.06 0.43
N ASN A 115 -2.04 -2.33 0.73
CA ASN A 115 -0.95 -2.25 -0.23
C ASN A 115 -0.84 -3.55 -1.04
N LEU A 116 -0.87 -3.39 -2.36
CA LEU A 116 -0.68 -4.44 -3.36
C LEU A 116 0.79 -4.69 -3.69
N VAL A 117 1.69 -3.90 -3.09
CA VAL A 117 3.15 -4.02 -3.10
C VAL A 117 3.74 -3.88 -4.50
N ASN A 118 3.78 -4.96 -5.27
CA ASN A 118 4.52 -5.04 -6.53
C ASN A 118 3.59 -4.90 -7.75
N ILE A 119 3.63 -3.72 -8.36
CA ILE A 119 2.83 -3.40 -9.54
C ILE A 119 3.05 -4.32 -10.74
N CYS A 120 4.24 -4.92 -10.88
CA CYS A 120 4.54 -5.85 -11.97
C CYS A 120 3.80 -7.18 -11.84
N SER A 121 3.36 -7.54 -10.62
CA SER A 121 2.56 -8.74 -10.37
C SER A 121 1.05 -8.50 -10.37
N MET A 122 0.64 -7.23 -10.32
CA MET A 122 -0.77 -6.84 -10.28
C MET A 122 -1.47 -7.02 -11.63
N ARG A 123 -2.77 -7.28 -11.58
CA ARG A 123 -3.69 -7.33 -12.71
C ARG A 123 -4.80 -6.30 -12.51
N GLY A 124 -5.48 -5.92 -13.59
CA GLY A 124 -6.59 -4.96 -13.52
C GLY A 124 -7.72 -5.38 -12.57
N GLY A 125 -7.92 -6.69 -12.37
CA GLY A 125 -8.89 -7.21 -11.40
C GLY A 125 -8.52 -6.93 -9.94
N ASP A 126 -7.23 -6.84 -9.62
CA ASP A 126 -6.75 -6.60 -8.25
C ASP A 126 -7.03 -5.16 -7.78
N LEU A 127 -7.21 -4.23 -8.74
CA LEU A 127 -7.63 -2.85 -8.44
C LEU A 127 -9.08 -2.78 -7.93
N ALA A 128 -9.87 -3.86 -8.08
CA ALA A 128 -11.24 -3.95 -7.59
C ALA A 128 -12.13 -2.75 -7.94
N ILE A 129 -11.90 -2.10 -9.10
CA ILE A 129 -12.68 -0.96 -9.57
C ILE A 129 -14.06 -1.47 -10.00
N THR A 130 -15.00 -1.37 -9.08
CA THR A 130 -16.37 -1.86 -9.20
C THR A 130 -17.35 -0.82 -8.66
N ASN A 131 -18.63 -0.93 -9.00
CA ASN A 131 -19.68 0.02 -8.57
C ASN A 131 -19.35 1.49 -8.94
N THR A 132 -18.95 1.72 -10.19
CA THR A 132 -18.56 3.04 -10.71
C THR A 132 -19.73 4.02 -10.82
N ASP A 133 -20.96 3.55 -10.70
CA ASP A 133 -22.16 4.35 -10.51
C ASP A 133 -22.24 4.96 -9.10
N ARG A 134 -21.59 4.35 -8.11
CA ARG A 134 -21.63 4.74 -6.69
C ARG A 134 -20.36 5.42 -6.20
N TYR A 135 -19.21 5.10 -6.79
CA TYR A 135 -17.90 5.60 -6.36
C TYR A 135 -17.17 6.27 -7.52
N THR A 136 -16.42 7.32 -7.17
CA THR A 136 -15.39 7.87 -8.06
C THR A 136 -14.05 7.32 -7.66
N TYR A 137 -13.37 6.62 -8.56
CA TYR A 137 -12.01 6.16 -8.35
C TYR A 137 -11.04 7.22 -8.86
N LEU A 138 -10.21 7.75 -7.96
CA LEU A 138 -9.09 8.61 -8.33
C LEU A 138 -7.83 7.75 -8.27
N MET A 139 -7.27 7.44 -9.45
CA MET A 139 -6.05 6.64 -9.55
C MET A 139 -4.87 7.54 -9.90
N THR A 140 -3.82 7.52 -9.11
CA THR A 140 -2.58 8.25 -9.36
C THR A 140 -1.46 7.29 -9.72
N TYR A 141 -0.56 7.72 -10.61
CA TYR A 141 0.64 6.97 -10.95
C TYR A 141 1.85 7.92 -10.94
N SER A 142 2.73 7.79 -9.95
CA SER A 142 3.96 8.59 -9.82
C SER A 142 5.19 7.73 -10.15
N PHE A 143 5.23 7.25 -11.39
CA PHE A 143 6.26 6.30 -11.86
C PHE A 143 7.68 6.90 -11.79
N PRO A 144 8.71 6.12 -11.36
CA PRO A 144 10.13 6.53 -11.32
C PRO A 144 10.79 6.90 -12.65
#